data_AF-A0A151ZCE4-F1
#
_entry.id   AF-A0A151ZCE4-F1
#
_cell.length_a   1.000
_cell.length_b   1.000
_cell.length_c   1.000
_cell.angle_alpha   90.00
_cell.angle_beta   90.00
_cell.angle_gamma   90.00
#
_symmetry.space_group_name_H-M   'P 1'
#
loop_
_entity.id
_entity.type
_entity.pdbx_description
1 polymer ?
#
loop_
_entity_poly.entity_id
_entity_poly.type
_entity_poly.pdbx_seq_one_letter_code
_entity_poly.pdbx_strand_id
1 'polypeptide(L)'
;MNGPRLGIVGPLYSELLSDRTPVTNYANDLEIYSWYHEVENISTPVYYGLDMVYNPSLGKYVTQFPDCVSCASNAFFFPIDGKGWDDKVLYPNQYIYNDQNGVPRNYHFCMVLHASFMYTGGEIISISGDDDMFFYVNNRLAIDIGGVHSTTSGNTNLDQKRTELNIELGNRYPIDFFICERKTFGSSLNITTDFELLCEYTDFCGVCEGYGHCCKALRDCDDNEECTIDSCPSPNVTLSGNETFKDHCVHKADLACYDKYGVRVETVEPTLETGGNVTLLGRFGNYLTYQTNVTIGNQTCQLISINSTHLICSIGKGSGIHDITVKVNSKSWFGQSRFEYSKISVTIEPPSVTPSQQQQDPPKIENTNNSDKKALSKGVIAGIAAGAGAILLAAIFTTWYIKKRFDNIEHLRVKKLVESIKDQESE
;
A
#
# COMPACT_ATOMS: atom_id res chain seq x y z
N MET A 1 -22.23 -9.56 -20.86
CA MET A 1 -21.04 -9.02 -21.53
C MET A 1 -21.27 -8.53 -22.98
N ASN A 2 -22.49 -8.53 -23.55
CA ASN A 2 -22.70 -8.16 -24.97
C ASN A 2 -23.23 -6.74 -25.18
N GLY A 3 -22.35 -5.79 -25.51
CA GLY A 3 -22.71 -4.46 -26.00
C GLY A 3 -21.47 -3.64 -26.40
N PRO A 4 -21.54 -2.78 -27.44
CA PRO A 4 -20.41 -1.98 -27.88
C PRO A 4 -20.16 -0.83 -26.90
N ARG A 5 -19.30 -1.06 -25.90
CA ARG A 5 -18.68 0.03 -25.12
C ARG A 5 -17.45 0.50 -25.89
N LEU A 6 -17.60 1.45 -26.80
CA LEU A 6 -16.46 2.22 -27.33
C LEU A 6 -16.00 3.20 -26.25
N GLY A 7 -14.69 3.40 -26.08
CA GLY A 7 -14.13 4.31 -25.06
C GLY A 7 -14.27 3.77 -23.64
N ILE A 8 -13.82 2.54 -23.37
CA ILE A 8 -13.79 1.98 -22.00
C ILE A 8 -12.78 2.72 -21.14
N VAL A 9 -11.59 2.95 -21.69
CA VAL A 9 -10.52 3.71 -21.06
C VAL A 9 -10.60 5.20 -21.44
N GLY A 10 -9.84 6.01 -20.71
CA GLY A 10 -9.67 7.44 -21.00
C GLY A 10 -9.15 7.74 -22.41
N PRO A 11 -9.09 9.02 -22.81
CA PRO A 11 -8.54 9.40 -24.12
C PRO A 11 -7.08 8.99 -24.26
N LEU A 12 -6.58 8.87 -25.50
CA LEU A 12 -5.15 8.62 -25.76
C LEU A 12 -4.26 9.54 -24.91
N TYR A 13 -3.18 8.95 -24.40
CA TYR A 13 -2.20 9.52 -23.49
C TYR A 13 -2.68 9.81 -22.06
N SER A 14 -3.90 9.38 -21.70
CA SER A 14 -4.33 9.32 -20.30
C SER A 14 -3.39 8.43 -19.49
N GLU A 15 -3.12 8.85 -18.26
CA GLU A 15 -2.26 8.11 -17.34
C GLU A 15 -3.00 6.91 -16.72
N LEU A 16 -2.24 5.87 -16.36
CA LEU A 16 -2.70 4.81 -15.48
C LEU A 16 -3.01 5.36 -14.08
N LEU A 17 -3.84 4.62 -13.34
CA LEU A 17 -4.05 4.84 -11.90
C LEU A 17 -2.79 4.50 -11.09
N SER A 18 -2.79 4.86 -9.81
CA SER A 18 -1.66 4.59 -8.91
C SER A 18 -1.37 3.10 -8.67
N ASP A 19 -2.35 2.24 -8.92
CA ASP A 19 -2.23 0.78 -8.91
C ASP A 19 -1.87 0.21 -10.29
N ARG A 20 -1.44 1.08 -11.22
CA ARG A 20 -1.08 0.74 -12.60
C ARG A 20 -2.20 0.11 -13.43
N THR A 21 -3.46 0.38 -13.11
CA THR A 21 -4.61 -0.04 -13.94
C THR A 21 -5.16 1.09 -14.81
N PRO A 22 -5.86 0.80 -15.92
CA PRO A 22 -6.42 1.81 -16.80
C PRO A 22 -7.46 2.69 -16.09
N VAL A 23 -7.39 4.01 -16.29
CA VAL A 23 -8.51 4.91 -15.95
C VAL A 23 -9.67 4.62 -16.90
N THR A 24 -10.85 4.36 -16.34
CA THR A 24 -12.04 4.02 -17.13
C THR A 24 -13.07 5.14 -17.11
N ASN A 25 -13.82 5.27 -18.20
CA ASN A 25 -14.92 6.25 -18.31
C ASN A 25 -16.15 5.85 -17.47
N TYR A 26 -16.09 4.69 -16.79
CA TYR A 26 -17.17 4.10 -16.01
C TYR A 26 -16.78 4.08 -14.52
N ALA A 27 -16.67 5.26 -13.92
CA ALA A 27 -16.29 5.38 -12.52
C ALA A 27 -17.25 4.61 -11.60
N ASN A 28 -16.68 3.80 -10.70
CA ASN A 28 -17.40 2.92 -9.76
C ASN A 28 -18.15 1.74 -10.38
N ASP A 29 -17.84 1.36 -11.63
CA ASP A 29 -18.32 0.11 -12.21
C ASP A 29 -17.52 -1.07 -11.62
N LEU A 30 -18.16 -1.84 -10.74
CA LEU A 30 -17.55 -3.01 -10.10
C LEU A 30 -17.15 -4.08 -11.12
N GLU A 31 -17.87 -4.21 -12.24
CA GLU A 31 -17.55 -5.15 -13.31
C GLU A 31 -16.18 -4.81 -13.91
N ILE A 32 -16.01 -3.56 -14.35
CA ILE A 32 -14.74 -3.09 -14.93
C ILE A 32 -13.61 -3.07 -13.89
N TYR A 33 -13.92 -2.70 -12.64
CA TYR A 33 -12.93 -2.78 -11.57
C TYR A 33 -12.39 -4.21 -11.41
N SER A 34 -13.27 -5.21 -11.47
CA SER A 34 -12.91 -6.62 -11.29
C SER A 34 -12.04 -7.21 -12.42
N TRP A 35 -11.92 -6.54 -13.56
CA TRP A 35 -11.07 -6.99 -14.68
C TRP A 35 -9.59 -7.05 -14.30
N TYR A 36 -9.14 -6.10 -13.49
CA TYR A 36 -7.72 -5.96 -13.12
C TYR A 36 -7.50 -6.09 -11.61
N HIS A 37 -8.57 -6.41 -10.86
CA HIS A 37 -8.52 -6.58 -9.41
C HIS A 37 -9.24 -7.87 -9.03
N GLU A 38 -8.60 -8.68 -8.19
CA GLU A 38 -9.28 -9.76 -7.46
C GLU A 38 -10.42 -9.19 -6.62
N VAL A 39 -11.62 -9.70 -6.86
CA VAL A 39 -12.84 -9.41 -6.10
C VAL A 39 -13.48 -10.73 -5.75
N GLU A 40 -13.73 -10.93 -4.45
CA GLU A 40 -14.28 -12.18 -3.93
C GLU A 40 -15.54 -12.61 -4.70
N ASN A 41 -15.54 -13.86 -5.18
CA ASN A 41 -16.60 -14.46 -6.00
C ASN A 41 -16.88 -13.77 -7.36
N ILE A 42 -16.06 -12.81 -7.79
CA ILE A 42 -16.23 -12.05 -9.05
C ILE A 42 -14.99 -12.15 -9.97
N SER A 43 -13.79 -12.23 -9.43
CA SER A 43 -12.57 -12.42 -10.22
C SER A 43 -11.48 -13.04 -9.37
N THR A 44 -10.71 -13.96 -9.96
CA THR A 44 -9.57 -14.62 -9.31
C THR A 44 -8.33 -14.48 -10.19
N PRO A 45 -7.16 -14.14 -9.63
CA PRO A 45 -5.93 -14.05 -10.41
C PRO A 45 -5.48 -15.44 -10.85
N VAL A 46 -4.95 -15.53 -12.06
CA VAL A 46 -4.23 -16.69 -12.59
C VAL A 46 -2.94 -16.18 -13.23
N TYR A 47 -1.81 -16.72 -12.82
CA TYR A 47 -0.50 -16.30 -13.34
C TYR A 47 -0.14 -17.09 -14.60
N TYR A 48 0.29 -16.37 -15.63
CA TYR A 48 0.67 -16.91 -16.93
C TYR A 48 1.95 -16.25 -17.42
N GLY A 49 2.92 -17.06 -17.86
CA GLY A 49 4.14 -16.58 -18.51
C GLY A 49 3.90 -16.42 -20.01
N LEU A 50 4.13 -15.22 -20.53
CA LEU A 50 4.07 -14.92 -21.96
C LEU A 50 5.45 -14.46 -22.44
N ASP A 51 6.03 -15.22 -23.35
CA ASP A 51 7.36 -14.93 -23.89
C ASP A 51 7.27 -14.17 -25.22
N MET A 52 8.22 -13.26 -25.43
CA MET A 52 8.45 -12.58 -26.70
C MET A 52 9.73 -13.11 -27.33
N VAL A 53 9.63 -13.76 -28.49
CA VAL A 53 10.77 -14.41 -29.14
C VAL A 53 11.14 -13.68 -30.42
N TYR A 54 12.44 -13.45 -30.61
CA TYR A 54 12.96 -12.83 -31.82
C TYR A 54 12.76 -13.74 -33.04
N ASN A 55 12.07 -13.23 -34.05
CA ASN A 55 11.88 -13.86 -35.34
C ASN A 55 12.83 -13.22 -36.38
N PRO A 56 13.93 -13.90 -36.78
CA PRO A 56 14.91 -13.34 -37.70
C PRO A 56 14.36 -13.05 -39.10
N SER A 57 13.33 -13.79 -39.55
CA SER A 57 12.72 -13.58 -40.86
C SER A 57 11.88 -12.30 -40.92
N LEU A 58 11.32 -11.88 -39.79
CA LEU A 58 10.56 -10.63 -39.67
C LEU A 58 11.40 -9.47 -39.15
N GLY A 59 12.55 -9.75 -38.53
CA GLY A 59 13.37 -8.76 -37.83
C GLY A 59 12.66 -8.16 -36.62
N LYS A 60 11.78 -8.94 -35.96
CA LYS A 60 10.91 -8.49 -34.87
C LYS A 60 10.82 -9.52 -33.76
N TYR A 61 10.57 -9.08 -32.54
CA TYR A 61 10.09 -9.91 -31.45
C TYR A 61 8.58 -10.14 -31.62
N VAL A 62 8.13 -11.37 -31.39
CA VAL A 62 6.73 -11.77 -31.53
C VAL A 62 6.30 -12.60 -30.32
N THR A 63 5.05 -12.50 -29.92
CA THR A 63 4.48 -13.36 -28.86
C THR A 63 4.60 -14.82 -29.25
N GLN A 64 5.13 -15.64 -28.34
CA GLN A 64 5.13 -17.09 -28.43
C GLN A 64 4.31 -17.67 -27.28
N PHE A 65 3.37 -18.55 -27.63
CA PHE A 65 2.50 -19.20 -26.64
C PHE A 65 3.08 -20.57 -26.27
N PRO A 66 3.50 -20.78 -24.99
CA PRO A 66 4.10 -22.05 -24.57
C PRO A 66 3.20 -23.27 -24.80
N ASP A 67 1.88 -23.09 -24.69
CA ASP A 67 0.90 -24.17 -24.85
C ASP A 67 0.55 -24.48 -26.32
N CYS A 68 1.15 -23.77 -27.27
CA CYS A 68 0.82 -23.84 -28.69
C CYS A 68 2.10 -23.90 -29.54
N VAL A 69 2.80 -25.03 -29.45
CA VAL A 69 4.05 -25.32 -30.19
C VAL A 69 3.79 -25.55 -31.70
N SER A 70 2.53 -25.74 -32.13
CA SER A 70 2.19 -26.11 -33.52
C SER A 70 1.03 -25.33 -34.16
N CYS A 71 0.42 -24.36 -33.48
CA CYS A 71 -0.64 -23.59 -34.14
C CYS A 71 0.00 -22.55 -35.07
N ALA A 72 -0.25 -22.70 -36.37
CA ALA A 72 0.27 -21.82 -37.42
C ALA A 72 -0.32 -20.40 -37.40
N SER A 73 -1.13 -20.06 -36.39
CA SER A 73 -1.77 -18.75 -36.26
C SER A 73 -2.03 -18.40 -34.80
N ASN A 74 -1.71 -17.15 -34.44
CA ASN A 74 -1.99 -16.48 -33.16
C ASN A 74 -3.49 -16.25 -32.87
N ALA A 75 -4.35 -17.14 -33.39
CA ALA A 75 -5.82 -17.10 -33.32
C ALA A 75 -6.40 -18.03 -32.23
N PHE A 76 -5.56 -18.51 -31.31
CA PHE A 76 -5.91 -19.47 -30.26
C PHE A 76 -5.27 -19.08 -28.92
N PHE A 77 -5.56 -17.88 -28.43
CA PHE A 77 -5.03 -17.39 -27.18
C PHE A 77 -5.94 -17.77 -26.01
N PHE A 78 -5.74 -18.96 -25.44
CA PHE A 78 -6.51 -19.46 -24.30
C PHE A 78 -5.59 -19.83 -23.12
N PRO A 79 -4.89 -18.86 -22.51
CA PRO A 79 -3.82 -19.09 -21.54
C PRO A 79 -4.27 -19.76 -20.23
N ILE A 80 -5.58 -19.74 -19.97
CA ILE A 80 -6.18 -20.20 -18.72
C ILE A 80 -7.28 -21.26 -18.92
N ASP A 81 -7.27 -21.98 -20.04
CA ASP A 81 -8.10 -23.18 -20.21
C ASP A 81 -7.90 -24.14 -19.03
N GLY A 82 -9.01 -24.59 -18.41
CA GLY A 82 -8.99 -25.48 -17.24
C GLY A 82 -8.40 -24.88 -15.95
N LYS A 83 -8.10 -23.58 -15.90
CA LYS A 83 -7.59 -22.87 -14.72
C LYS A 83 -8.62 -21.87 -14.18
N GLY A 84 -8.36 -21.35 -12.98
CA GLY A 84 -9.27 -20.41 -12.33
C GLY A 84 -10.64 -21.05 -12.12
N TRP A 85 -11.71 -20.36 -12.51
CA TRP A 85 -13.07 -20.90 -12.40
C TRP A 85 -13.43 -21.99 -13.43
N ASP A 86 -12.59 -22.18 -14.45
CA ASP A 86 -12.76 -23.29 -15.38
C ASP A 86 -12.15 -24.60 -14.86
N ASP A 87 -11.44 -24.56 -13.73
CA ASP A 87 -10.98 -25.76 -13.03
C ASP A 87 -12.19 -26.56 -12.52
N LYS A 88 -12.53 -27.66 -13.21
CA LYS A 88 -13.69 -28.51 -12.87
C LYS A 88 -13.47 -29.39 -11.64
N VAL A 89 -12.24 -29.51 -11.15
CA VAL A 89 -11.97 -30.19 -9.87
C VAL A 89 -12.40 -29.28 -8.73
N LEU A 90 -12.08 -27.99 -8.81
CA LEU A 90 -12.45 -27.00 -7.80
C LEU A 90 -13.89 -26.51 -7.97
N TYR A 91 -14.36 -26.39 -9.20
CA TYR A 91 -15.65 -25.79 -9.55
C TYR A 91 -16.47 -26.69 -10.51
N PRO A 92 -16.96 -27.85 -10.05
CA PRO A 92 -17.58 -28.86 -10.90
C PRO A 92 -18.89 -28.42 -11.57
N ASN A 93 -19.54 -27.38 -11.04
CA ASN A 93 -20.83 -26.88 -11.53
C ASN A 93 -20.71 -25.66 -12.45
N GLN A 94 -19.48 -25.18 -12.73
CA GLN A 94 -19.30 -24.02 -13.61
C GLN A 94 -19.60 -24.36 -15.06
N TYR A 95 -20.28 -23.45 -15.74
CA TYR A 95 -20.66 -23.60 -17.15
C TYR A 95 -19.43 -23.82 -18.04
N ILE A 96 -19.59 -24.61 -19.10
CA ILE A 96 -18.53 -24.88 -20.09
C ILE A 96 -18.87 -24.11 -21.36
N TYR A 97 -17.99 -23.20 -21.73
CA TYR A 97 -18.03 -22.55 -23.04
C TYR A 97 -17.21 -23.36 -24.02
N ASN A 98 -17.70 -23.51 -25.25
CA ASN A 98 -17.00 -24.25 -26.29
C ASN A 98 -16.75 -23.35 -27.49
N ASP A 99 -15.61 -23.56 -28.16
CA ASP A 99 -15.35 -22.97 -29.46
C ASP A 99 -16.22 -23.59 -30.57
N GLN A 100 -16.10 -23.07 -31.79
CA GLN A 100 -16.83 -23.54 -32.97
C GLN A 100 -16.63 -25.03 -33.30
N ASN A 101 -15.57 -25.65 -32.79
CA ASN A 101 -15.27 -27.08 -32.98
C ASN A 101 -15.74 -27.94 -31.79
N GLY A 102 -16.40 -27.34 -30.80
CA GLY A 102 -16.86 -28.04 -29.60
C GLY A 102 -15.76 -28.28 -28.56
N VAL A 103 -14.61 -27.59 -28.65
CA VAL A 103 -13.54 -27.71 -27.66
C VAL A 103 -13.84 -26.75 -26.51
N PRO A 104 -13.83 -27.21 -25.24
CA PRO A 104 -13.97 -26.34 -24.08
C PRO A 104 -12.90 -25.24 -24.05
N ARG A 105 -13.32 -23.98 -23.84
CA ARG A 105 -12.46 -22.81 -23.77
C ARG A 105 -12.83 -21.88 -22.62
N ASN A 106 -11.83 -21.28 -22.01
CA ASN A 106 -12.00 -20.24 -21.01
C ASN A 106 -11.90 -18.85 -21.66
N TYR A 107 -13.05 -18.21 -21.90
CA TYR A 107 -13.14 -16.88 -22.53
C TYR A 107 -13.22 -15.73 -21.53
N HIS A 108 -13.53 -15.97 -20.26
CA HIS A 108 -13.87 -14.90 -19.33
C HIS A 108 -12.66 -14.44 -18.53
N PHE A 109 -11.70 -13.85 -19.24
CA PHE A 109 -10.45 -13.39 -18.63
C PHE A 109 -10.05 -12.00 -19.10
N CYS A 110 -9.32 -11.35 -18.21
CA CYS A 110 -8.51 -10.21 -18.55
C CYS A 110 -7.06 -10.53 -18.21
N MET A 111 -6.14 -9.96 -18.99
CA MET A 111 -4.71 -10.09 -18.78
C MET A 111 -4.11 -8.71 -18.54
N VAL A 112 -3.18 -8.66 -17.59
CA VAL A 112 -2.28 -7.53 -17.39
C VAL A 112 -0.86 -8.03 -17.59
N LEU A 113 -0.10 -7.35 -18.45
CA LEU A 113 1.31 -7.60 -18.67
C LEU A 113 2.09 -6.33 -18.38
N HIS A 114 3.18 -6.47 -17.64
CA HIS A 114 4.13 -5.40 -17.38
C HIS A 114 5.51 -5.79 -17.94
N ALA A 115 6.21 -4.81 -18.49
CA ALA A 115 7.60 -4.94 -18.93
C ALA A 115 8.22 -3.54 -19.03
N SER A 116 9.50 -3.48 -19.37
CA SER A 116 10.17 -2.24 -19.76
C SER A 116 10.90 -2.39 -21.09
N PHE A 117 11.32 -1.27 -21.68
CA PHE A 117 12.20 -1.28 -22.85
C PHE A 117 13.15 -0.09 -22.81
N MET A 118 14.28 -0.21 -23.51
CA MET A 118 15.19 0.90 -23.76
C MET A 118 14.73 1.66 -24.99
N TYR A 119 14.49 2.96 -24.88
CA TYR A 119 14.12 3.80 -26.00
C TYR A 119 15.37 4.39 -26.68
N THR A 120 15.66 3.92 -27.88
CA THR A 120 16.85 4.28 -28.67
C THR A 120 16.52 5.08 -29.94
N GLY A 121 15.24 5.20 -30.27
CA GLY A 121 14.72 5.91 -31.44
C GLY A 121 14.41 4.93 -32.57
N GLY A 122 13.22 5.08 -33.16
CA GLY A 122 12.71 4.28 -34.26
C GLY A 122 11.78 3.14 -33.86
N GLU A 123 11.58 2.90 -32.56
CA GLU A 123 10.80 1.79 -32.04
C GLU A 123 9.34 1.80 -32.51
N ILE A 124 8.89 0.65 -32.98
CA ILE A 124 7.52 0.39 -33.43
C ILE A 124 6.97 -0.81 -32.68
N ILE A 125 5.78 -0.61 -32.12
CA ILE A 125 4.96 -1.70 -31.60
C ILE A 125 3.69 -1.86 -32.42
N SER A 126 3.30 -3.10 -32.63
CA SER A 126 2.02 -3.47 -33.23
C SER A 126 1.34 -4.52 -32.37
N ILE A 127 0.06 -4.32 -32.11
CA ILE A 127 -0.82 -5.26 -31.42
C ILE A 127 -1.96 -5.65 -32.37
N SER A 128 -2.39 -6.90 -32.31
CA SER A 128 -3.63 -7.32 -32.95
C SER A 128 -4.31 -8.41 -32.15
N GLY A 129 -5.63 -8.33 -32.09
CA GLY A 129 -6.47 -9.28 -31.36
C GLY A 129 -7.93 -8.86 -31.44
N ASP A 130 -8.79 -9.64 -30.83
CA ASP A 130 -10.21 -9.38 -30.64
C ASP A 130 -10.48 -8.75 -29.27
N ASP A 131 -11.68 -8.21 -29.14
CA ASP A 131 -12.18 -7.51 -27.95
C ASP A 131 -11.25 -6.40 -27.44
N ASP A 132 -11.15 -6.22 -26.12
CA ASP A 132 -10.52 -5.03 -25.56
C ASP A 132 -9.02 -5.20 -25.49
N MET A 133 -8.26 -4.30 -26.12
CA MET A 133 -6.82 -4.25 -25.91
C MET A 133 -6.33 -2.80 -25.78
N PHE A 134 -5.53 -2.57 -24.74
CA PHE A 134 -4.97 -1.26 -24.41
C PHE A 134 -3.46 -1.39 -24.17
N PHE A 135 -2.67 -0.56 -24.85
CA PHE A 135 -1.22 -0.56 -24.70
C PHE A 135 -0.75 0.80 -24.19
N TYR A 136 0.03 0.78 -23.13
CA TYR A 136 0.57 1.95 -22.47
C TYR A 136 2.09 1.98 -22.61
N VAL A 137 2.63 3.18 -22.78
CA VAL A 137 4.07 3.47 -22.73
C VAL A 137 4.26 4.58 -21.71
N ASN A 138 5.18 4.39 -20.78
CA ASN A 138 5.47 5.37 -19.72
C ASN A 138 4.20 5.77 -18.95
N ASN A 139 3.40 4.78 -18.59
CA ASN A 139 2.09 4.92 -17.95
C ASN A 139 1.04 5.70 -18.76
N ARG A 140 1.25 5.98 -20.06
CA ARG A 140 0.33 6.73 -20.92
C ARG A 140 -0.22 5.88 -22.05
N LEU A 141 -1.52 5.96 -22.29
CA LEU A 141 -2.20 5.16 -23.32
C LEU A 141 -1.67 5.51 -24.73
N ALA A 142 -1.03 4.54 -25.38
CA ALA A 142 -0.38 4.69 -26.68
C ALA A 142 -1.17 4.05 -27.83
N ILE A 143 -1.85 2.92 -27.56
CA ILE A 143 -2.77 2.27 -28.51
C ILE A 143 -4.05 1.88 -27.77
N ASP A 144 -5.19 2.23 -28.36
CA ASP A 144 -6.52 1.83 -27.92
C ASP A 144 -7.21 1.10 -29.08
N ILE A 145 -7.34 -0.22 -28.95
CA ILE A 145 -8.22 -1.06 -29.77
C ILE A 145 -9.28 -1.69 -28.86
N GLY A 146 -9.85 -0.89 -27.96
CA GLY A 146 -10.93 -1.30 -27.08
C GLY A 146 -12.27 -1.46 -27.82
N GLY A 147 -13.11 -2.33 -27.28
CA GLY A 147 -14.45 -2.58 -27.77
C GLY A 147 -14.63 -3.98 -28.37
N VAL A 148 -15.89 -4.37 -28.50
CA VAL A 148 -16.26 -5.71 -28.95
C VAL A 148 -16.14 -5.80 -30.48
N HIS A 149 -15.01 -6.30 -31.00
CA HIS A 149 -14.76 -6.50 -32.44
C HIS A 149 -14.14 -7.88 -32.76
N SER A 150 -14.07 -8.23 -34.05
CA SER A 150 -13.19 -9.32 -34.53
C SER A 150 -11.73 -8.85 -34.50
N THR A 151 -10.77 -9.72 -34.82
CA THR A 151 -9.35 -9.35 -34.84
C THR A 151 -9.10 -8.03 -35.58
N THR A 152 -8.61 -7.05 -34.83
CA THR A 152 -8.27 -5.69 -35.28
C THR A 152 -6.85 -5.39 -34.85
N SER A 153 -6.14 -4.58 -35.64
CA SER A 153 -4.75 -4.25 -35.37
C SER A 153 -4.58 -2.76 -35.06
N GLY A 154 -3.74 -2.46 -34.09
CA GLY A 154 -3.22 -1.13 -33.79
C GLY A 154 -1.70 -1.13 -33.86
N ASN A 155 -1.10 -0.01 -34.28
CA ASN A 155 0.34 0.17 -34.21
C ASN A 155 0.68 1.62 -33.86
N THR A 156 1.87 1.82 -33.30
CA THR A 156 2.40 3.15 -33.05
C THR A 156 3.91 3.17 -33.28
N ASN A 157 4.38 4.25 -33.88
CA ASN A 157 5.79 4.59 -33.95
C ASN A 157 6.09 5.58 -32.81
N LEU A 158 6.99 5.19 -31.89
CA LEU A 158 7.22 5.94 -30.66
C LEU A 158 7.88 7.30 -30.92
N ASP A 159 8.67 7.46 -31.99
CA ASP A 159 9.30 8.74 -32.36
C ASP A 159 8.27 9.84 -32.62
N GLN A 160 7.15 9.45 -33.24
CA GLN A 160 6.07 10.36 -33.59
C GLN A 160 5.24 10.77 -32.37
N LYS A 161 5.33 10.03 -31.27
CA LYS A 161 4.53 10.20 -30.05
C LYS A 161 5.35 10.57 -28.82
N ARG A 162 6.63 10.91 -28.99
CA ARG A 162 7.55 11.16 -27.88
C ARG A 162 7.05 12.19 -26.89
N THR A 163 6.53 13.31 -27.38
CA THR A 163 6.07 14.42 -26.54
C THR A 163 4.84 14.01 -25.74
N GLU A 164 3.88 13.34 -26.37
CA GLU A 164 2.65 12.89 -25.70
C GLU A 164 2.91 11.73 -24.72
N LEU A 165 3.84 10.83 -25.04
CA LEU A 165 4.26 9.72 -24.18
C LEU A 165 5.30 10.14 -23.13
N ASN A 166 5.81 11.36 -23.20
CA ASN A 166 6.86 11.88 -22.32
C ASN A 166 8.12 10.99 -22.30
N ILE A 167 8.63 10.63 -23.48
CA ILE A 167 9.80 9.76 -23.64
C ILE A 167 10.95 10.47 -24.36
N GLU A 168 12.18 10.15 -23.96
CA GLU A 168 13.44 10.74 -24.42
C GLU A 168 14.48 9.65 -24.71
N LEU A 169 15.35 9.91 -25.69
CA LEU A 169 16.35 8.95 -26.15
C LEU A 169 17.31 8.55 -25.02
N GLY A 170 17.67 7.26 -24.98
CA GLY A 170 18.63 6.69 -24.03
C GLY A 170 18.04 6.32 -22.67
N ASN A 171 16.75 6.59 -22.45
CA ASN A 171 16.07 6.24 -21.22
C ASN A 171 15.28 4.93 -21.37
N ARG A 172 15.00 4.32 -20.21
CA ARG A 172 14.12 3.16 -20.08
C ARG A 172 12.71 3.61 -19.73
N TYR A 173 11.71 2.97 -20.33
CA TYR A 173 10.31 3.25 -20.03
C TYR A 173 9.53 1.95 -19.76
N PRO A 174 8.58 1.98 -18.80
CA PRO A 174 7.67 0.88 -18.61
C PRO A 174 6.65 0.81 -19.74
N ILE A 175 6.18 -0.40 -20.01
CA ILE A 175 5.02 -0.68 -20.83
C ILE A 175 4.02 -1.47 -20.00
N ASP A 176 2.74 -1.23 -20.27
CA ASP A 176 1.66 -1.98 -19.67
C ASP A 176 0.67 -2.36 -20.75
N PHE A 177 0.24 -3.61 -20.74
CA PHE A 177 -0.65 -4.14 -21.74
C PHE A 177 -1.82 -4.85 -21.09
N PHE A 178 -3.01 -4.47 -21.53
CA PHE A 178 -4.27 -4.94 -20.99
C PHE A 178 -5.07 -5.59 -22.09
N ILE A 179 -5.61 -6.78 -21.82
CA ILE A 179 -6.59 -7.45 -22.67
C ILE A 179 -7.79 -7.83 -21.83
N CYS A 180 -8.99 -7.75 -22.39
CA CYS A 180 -10.16 -8.47 -21.87
C CYS A 180 -10.90 -9.19 -22.98
N GLU A 181 -11.00 -10.52 -22.85
CA GLU A 181 -11.84 -11.36 -23.69
C GLU A 181 -13.25 -11.35 -23.10
N ARG A 182 -14.22 -10.87 -23.89
CA ARG A 182 -15.63 -10.73 -23.49
C ARG A 182 -16.56 -11.53 -24.39
N LYS A 183 -16.08 -12.07 -25.50
CA LYS A 183 -16.81 -12.93 -26.43
C LYS A 183 -16.46 -14.39 -26.23
N THR A 184 -17.37 -15.26 -26.64
CA THR A 184 -17.23 -16.72 -26.51
C THR A 184 -17.10 -17.40 -27.88
N PHE A 185 -16.43 -16.76 -28.84
CA PHE A 185 -16.34 -17.30 -30.22
C PHE A 185 -14.89 -17.39 -30.74
N GLY A 186 -13.98 -16.57 -30.23
CA GLY A 186 -12.57 -16.57 -30.56
C GLY A 186 -11.79 -15.94 -29.41
N SER A 187 -10.47 -16.15 -29.41
CA SER A 187 -9.56 -15.30 -28.66
C SER A 187 -8.21 -15.29 -29.37
N SER A 188 -7.74 -14.09 -29.69
CA SER A 188 -6.60 -13.86 -30.55
C SER A 188 -5.71 -12.78 -29.96
N LEU A 189 -4.41 -13.05 -29.93
CA LEU A 189 -3.42 -12.10 -29.47
C LEU A 189 -2.16 -12.24 -30.30
N ASN A 190 -1.69 -11.12 -30.83
CA ASN A 190 -0.36 -10.99 -31.39
C ASN A 190 0.22 -9.65 -30.97
N ILE A 191 1.38 -9.68 -30.34
CA ILE A 191 2.18 -8.48 -30.07
C ILE A 191 3.48 -8.64 -30.84
N THR A 192 3.84 -7.59 -31.59
CA THR A 192 5.14 -7.53 -32.26
C THR A 192 5.85 -6.22 -31.97
N THR A 193 7.13 -6.30 -31.66
CA THR A 193 8.01 -5.16 -31.43
C THR A 193 9.28 -5.31 -32.25
N ASP A 194 9.92 -4.21 -32.63
CA ASP A 194 11.29 -4.22 -33.16
C ASP A 194 12.35 -4.02 -32.08
N PHE A 195 11.93 -3.89 -30.83
CA PHE A 195 12.77 -3.80 -29.63
C PHE A 195 12.48 -4.95 -28.66
N GLU A 196 13.48 -5.27 -27.84
CA GLU A 196 13.37 -6.27 -26.78
C GLU A 196 12.55 -5.74 -25.60
N LEU A 197 11.65 -6.57 -25.07
CA LEU A 197 11.00 -6.32 -23.78
C LEU A 197 11.88 -6.86 -22.67
N LEU A 198 12.03 -6.05 -21.63
CA LEU A 198 12.93 -6.27 -20.52
C LEU A 198 12.13 -6.44 -19.23
N CYS A 199 12.70 -7.20 -18.31
CA CYS A 199 12.17 -7.43 -16.99
C CYS A 199 13.22 -7.08 -15.95
N GLU A 200 13.09 -5.93 -15.29
CA GLU A 200 14.11 -5.51 -14.31
C GLU A 200 14.07 -6.30 -13.02
N TYR A 201 12.87 -6.67 -12.57
CA TYR A 201 12.64 -7.48 -11.39
C TYR A 201 11.36 -8.29 -11.58
N THR A 202 11.23 -9.35 -10.78
CA THR A 202 9.98 -10.06 -10.60
C THR A 202 9.49 -9.75 -9.20
N ASP A 203 8.22 -9.37 -9.06
CA ASP A 203 7.64 -9.14 -7.74
C ASP A 203 7.52 -10.44 -6.94
N PHE A 204 7.18 -10.33 -5.66
CA PHE A 204 6.96 -11.51 -4.81
C PHE A 204 5.78 -12.40 -5.24
N CYS A 205 4.98 -11.98 -6.21
CA CYS A 205 3.91 -12.79 -6.83
C CYS A 205 4.40 -13.58 -8.06
N GLY A 206 5.66 -13.38 -8.49
CA GLY A 206 6.18 -13.99 -9.71
C GLY A 206 5.85 -13.22 -10.99
N VAL A 207 5.39 -11.97 -10.88
CA VAL A 207 5.02 -11.13 -12.03
C VAL A 207 6.17 -10.19 -12.38
N CYS A 208 6.54 -10.16 -13.67
CA CYS A 208 7.55 -9.22 -14.16
C CYS A 208 7.13 -7.78 -13.85
N GLU A 209 8.01 -6.99 -13.25
CA GLU A 209 7.79 -5.58 -12.87
C GLU A 209 6.42 -5.34 -12.19
N GLY A 210 5.92 -6.34 -11.47
CA GLY A 210 4.59 -6.34 -10.88
C GLY A 210 4.49 -5.50 -9.60
N TYR A 211 3.25 -5.25 -9.19
CA TYR A 211 2.91 -4.40 -8.03
C TYR A 211 2.48 -5.19 -6.79
N GLY A 212 2.72 -6.50 -6.74
CA GLY A 212 2.37 -7.32 -5.59
C GLY A 212 0.88 -7.61 -5.46
N HIS A 213 0.12 -7.61 -6.56
CA HIS A 213 -1.35 -7.72 -6.56
C HIS A 213 -1.90 -9.02 -5.93
N CYS A 214 -1.08 -10.06 -5.78
CA CYS A 214 -1.45 -11.29 -5.06
C CYS A 214 -1.66 -11.05 -3.56
N CYS A 215 -1.05 -10.00 -2.99
CA CYS A 215 -1.22 -9.66 -1.60
C CYS A 215 -2.42 -8.72 -1.43
N LYS A 216 -3.29 -9.04 -0.45
CA LYS A 216 -4.36 -8.15 0.00
C LYS A 216 -4.13 -7.83 1.47
N ALA A 217 -3.87 -6.56 1.78
CA ALA A 217 -3.50 -6.14 3.15
C ALA A 217 -4.46 -6.68 4.23
N LEU A 218 -5.78 -6.51 4.02
CA LEU A 218 -6.81 -6.99 4.97
C LEU A 218 -6.94 -8.51 5.08
N ARG A 219 -6.44 -9.29 4.11
CA ARG A 219 -6.53 -10.75 4.11
C ARG A 219 -5.22 -11.39 4.56
N ASP A 220 -4.10 -10.84 4.10
CA ASP A 220 -2.79 -11.47 4.17
C ASP A 220 -1.86 -10.81 5.19
N CYS A 221 -2.12 -9.56 5.56
CA CYS A 221 -1.27 -8.75 6.45
C CYS A 221 -2.02 -8.17 7.65
N ASP A 222 -3.26 -8.56 7.92
CA ASP A 222 -4.01 -8.07 9.09
C ASP A 222 -3.44 -8.70 10.37
N ASP A 223 -2.88 -7.89 11.26
CA ASP A 223 -2.36 -8.31 12.57
C ASP A 223 -3.45 -8.36 13.66
N ASN A 224 -4.69 -8.02 13.30
CA ASN A 224 -5.86 -7.84 14.16
C ASN A 224 -5.68 -6.73 15.21
N GLU A 225 -4.71 -5.83 15.06
CA GLU A 225 -4.61 -4.62 15.88
C GLU A 225 -5.43 -3.48 15.28
N GLU A 226 -6.54 -3.10 15.92
CA GLU A 226 -7.47 -2.11 15.36
C GLU A 226 -6.85 -0.73 15.01
N CYS A 227 -5.74 -0.36 15.65
CA CYS A 227 -5.06 0.91 15.41
C CYS A 227 -3.74 0.74 14.64
N THR A 228 -3.55 -0.35 13.90
CA THR A 228 -2.52 -0.49 12.88
C THR A 228 -3.13 -0.30 11.48
N ILE A 229 -2.32 0.26 10.58
CA ILE A 229 -2.61 0.32 9.16
C ILE A 229 -1.71 -0.73 8.52
N ASP A 230 -2.33 -1.83 8.16
CA ASP A 230 -1.65 -2.94 7.51
C ASP A 230 -1.50 -2.70 6.02
N SER A 231 -0.35 -3.08 5.52
CA SER A 231 -0.02 -2.97 4.10
C SER A 231 0.85 -4.13 3.66
N CYS A 232 0.65 -4.51 2.41
CA CYS A 232 1.53 -5.46 1.74
C CYS A 232 2.96 -4.90 1.67
N PRO A 233 3.99 -5.78 1.66
CA PRO A 233 5.36 -5.35 1.47
C PRO A 233 5.55 -4.65 0.11
N SER A 234 6.71 -4.01 -0.05
CA SER A 234 7.15 -3.53 -1.35
C SER A 234 7.18 -4.69 -2.37
N PRO A 235 6.75 -4.49 -3.63
CA PRO A 235 6.72 -5.56 -4.64
C PRO A 235 8.08 -6.24 -4.85
N ASN A 236 9.17 -5.49 -4.70
CA ASN A 236 10.55 -5.95 -4.83
C ASN A 236 11.18 -6.42 -3.51
N VAL A 237 10.39 -6.80 -2.50
CA VAL A 237 10.92 -7.32 -1.24
C VAL A 237 11.75 -8.58 -1.51
N THR A 238 12.96 -8.61 -0.95
CA THR A 238 13.84 -9.78 -1.06
C THR A 238 13.40 -10.83 -0.05
N LEU A 239 12.99 -12.00 -0.54
CA LEU A 239 12.65 -13.16 0.29
C LEU A 239 13.89 -14.05 0.46
N SER A 240 14.16 -14.51 1.69
CA SER A 240 15.32 -15.36 1.98
C SER A 240 14.91 -16.73 2.54
N GLY A 241 15.56 -17.80 2.08
CA GLY A 241 15.30 -19.15 2.56
C GLY A 241 13.83 -19.58 2.34
N ASN A 242 13.09 -19.75 3.43
CA ASN A 242 11.69 -20.19 3.44
C ASN A 242 10.70 -19.06 3.75
N GLU A 243 11.16 -17.79 3.77
CA GLU A 243 10.29 -16.64 3.99
C GLU A 243 9.27 -16.49 2.86
N THR A 244 8.09 -15.98 3.22
CA THR A 244 7.02 -15.60 2.31
C THR A 244 6.79 -14.10 2.39
N PHE A 245 6.06 -13.51 1.45
CA PHE A 245 5.72 -12.09 1.52
C PHE A 245 4.94 -11.72 2.80
N LYS A 246 4.24 -12.68 3.42
CA LYS A 246 3.49 -12.45 4.66
C LYS A 246 4.39 -12.13 5.85
N ASP A 247 5.62 -12.65 5.84
CA ASP A 247 6.62 -12.38 6.88
C ASP A 247 7.18 -10.94 6.79
N HIS A 248 6.88 -10.23 5.70
CA HIS A 248 7.34 -8.87 5.42
C HIS A 248 6.20 -7.83 5.39
N CYS A 249 5.00 -8.20 5.87
CA CYS A 249 3.89 -7.27 6.02
C CYS A 249 4.28 -6.05 6.86
N VAL A 250 3.72 -4.89 6.51
CA VAL A 250 4.03 -3.62 7.16
C VAL A 250 2.84 -3.17 8.00
N HIS A 251 3.04 -3.13 9.31
CA HIS A 251 2.04 -2.73 10.32
C HIS A 251 2.39 -1.35 10.87
N LYS A 252 1.74 -0.31 10.36
CA LYS A 252 2.02 1.08 10.75
C LYS A 252 1.01 1.58 11.77
N ALA A 253 1.45 1.98 12.96
CA ALA A 253 0.55 2.56 13.96
C ALA A 253 -0.21 3.79 13.43
N ASP A 254 -1.54 3.76 13.48
CA ASP A 254 -2.42 4.90 13.29
C ASP A 254 -2.50 5.69 14.60
N LEU A 255 -1.67 6.73 14.69
CA LEU A 255 -1.58 7.58 15.87
C LEU A 255 -2.91 8.28 16.19
N ALA A 256 -3.73 8.62 15.17
CA ALA A 256 -5.02 9.25 15.38
C ALA A 256 -6.06 8.26 15.93
N CYS A 257 -6.01 6.99 15.48
CA CYS A 257 -6.78 5.91 16.08
C CYS A 257 -6.36 5.71 17.54
N TYR A 258 -5.06 5.59 17.82
CA TYR A 258 -4.54 5.38 19.17
C TYR A 258 -4.92 6.52 20.14
N ASP A 259 -4.89 7.77 19.68
CA ASP A 259 -5.31 8.93 20.49
C ASP A 259 -6.77 8.90 20.90
N LYS A 260 -7.61 8.21 20.12
CA LYS A 260 -9.06 8.19 20.34
C LYS A 260 -9.54 6.90 21.00
N TYR A 261 -9.03 5.77 20.56
CA TYR A 261 -9.58 4.43 20.83
C TYR A 261 -8.53 3.38 21.19
N GLY A 262 -7.24 3.70 21.21
CA GLY A 262 -6.20 2.68 21.40
C GLY A 262 -5.53 2.72 22.77
N VAL A 263 -4.67 1.73 23.00
CA VAL A 263 -3.73 1.67 24.12
C VAL A 263 -2.39 1.30 23.54
N ARG A 264 -1.39 2.16 23.72
CA ARG A 264 -0.01 1.92 23.28
C ARG A 264 0.95 2.60 24.21
N VAL A 265 1.90 1.85 24.76
CA VAL A 265 2.98 2.40 25.58
C VAL A 265 4.22 2.62 24.71
N GLU A 266 4.66 3.87 24.64
CA GLU A 266 5.82 4.28 23.87
C GLU A 266 7.08 4.19 24.74
N THR A 267 7.05 4.77 25.93
CA THR A 267 8.17 4.74 26.88
C THR A 267 7.71 4.48 28.31
N VAL A 268 8.64 3.99 29.13
CA VAL A 268 8.41 3.57 30.51
C VAL A 268 9.47 4.21 31.37
N GLU A 269 9.07 4.99 32.35
CA GLU A 269 9.95 5.49 33.41
C GLU A 269 9.83 4.54 34.61
N PRO A 270 10.85 3.69 34.85
CA PRO A 270 10.77 2.67 35.87
C PRO A 270 10.90 3.27 37.28
N THR A 271 10.67 2.42 38.28
CA THR A 271 10.91 2.75 39.68
C THR A 271 12.14 2.03 40.23
N LEU A 272 12.55 2.38 41.46
CA LEU A 272 13.66 1.73 42.15
C LEU A 272 13.28 0.31 42.60
N GLU A 273 14.26 -0.56 42.85
CA GLU A 273 14.01 -1.91 43.40
C GLU A 273 13.16 -1.90 44.69
N THR A 274 13.14 -0.80 45.45
CA THR A 274 12.28 -0.62 46.63
C THR A 274 10.79 -0.46 46.32
N GLY A 275 10.40 -0.31 45.04
CA GLY A 275 9.06 0.06 44.61
C GLY A 275 8.83 1.58 44.59
N GLY A 276 7.65 1.98 44.14
CA GLY A 276 7.28 3.38 43.98
C GLY A 276 6.40 3.61 42.75
N ASN A 277 6.37 4.87 42.29
CA ASN A 277 5.61 5.27 41.11
C ASN A 277 6.33 4.85 39.83
N VAL A 278 5.55 4.39 38.87
CA VAL A 278 5.94 4.09 37.49
C VAL A 278 5.14 5.01 36.58
N THR A 279 5.81 5.67 35.64
CA THR A 279 5.17 6.49 34.61
C THR A 279 5.22 5.73 33.29
N LEU A 280 4.07 5.47 32.68
CA LEU A 280 3.96 4.98 31.32
C LEU A 280 3.56 6.15 30.42
N LEU A 281 4.40 6.45 29.45
CA LEU A 281 4.16 7.47 28.44
C LEU A 281 3.71 6.79 27.15
N GLY A 282 2.65 7.31 26.54
CA GLY A 282 2.12 6.69 25.33
C GLY A 282 0.81 7.31 24.88
N ARG A 283 -0.09 6.47 24.38
CA ARG A 283 -1.42 6.84 23.89
C ARG A 283 -2.45 5.92 24.52
N PHE A 284 -3.36 6.47 25.30
CA PHE A 284 -4.33 5.71 26.10
C PHE A 284 -5.78 6.01 25.72
N GLY A 285 -6.01 6.55 24.51
CA GLY A 285 -7.31 7.00 24.03
C GLY A 285 -7.80 8.27 24.74
N ASN A 286 -8.93 8.80 24.30
CA ASN A 286 -9.60 9.93 24.95
C ASN A 286 -10.99 9.48 25.41
N TYR A 287 -11.00 8.73 26.52
CA TYR A 287 -12.22 8.16 27.08
C TYR A 287 -12.84 9.07 28.13
N LEU A 288 -14.18 9.09 28.19
CA LEU A 288 -14.92 9.73 29.28
C LEU A 288 -14.71 8.99 30.62
N THR A 289 -14.51 7.67 30.55
CA THR A 289 -14.23 6.82 31.70
C THR A 289 -13.14 5.80 31.35
N TYR A 290 -12.21 5.60 32.28
CA TYR A 290 -11.08 4.68 32.14
C TYR A 290 -11.27 3.50 33.10
N GLN A 291 -11.57 2.32 32.57
CA GLN A 291 -11.47 1.07 33.32
C GLN A 291 -10.09 0.47 33.07
N THR A 292 -9.14 0.77 33.95
CA THR A 292 -7.73 0.47 33.70
C THR A 292 -7.21 -0.62 34.61
N ASN A 293 -6.44 -1.56 34.05
CA ASN A 293 -5.68 -2.55 34.78
C ASN A 293 -4.25 -2.61 34.23
N VAL A 294 -3.25 -2.47 35.10
CA VAL A 294 -1.83 -2.55 34.72
C VAL A 294 -1.15 -3.64 35.54
N THR A 295 -0.46 -4.55 34.86
CA THR A 295 0.38 -5.57 35.49
C THR A 295 1.80 -5.47 34.99
N ILE A 296 2.76 -5.59 35.89
CA ILE A 296 4.20 -5.63 35.60
C ILE A 296 4.74 -6.94 36.18
N GLY A 297 5.11 -7.88 35.30
CA GLY A 297 5.33 -9.27 35.67
C GLY A 297 4.10 -9.86 36.37
N ASN A 298 4.29 -10.35 37.60
CA ASN A 298 3.21 -10.94 38.42
C ASN A 298 2.55 -9.92 39.38
N GLN A 299 2.99 -8.66 39.38
CA GLN A 299 2.47 -7.65 40.29
C GLN A 299 1.43 -6.77 39.59
N THR A 300 0.35 -6.44 40.30
CA THR A 300 -0.62 -5.43 39.86
C THR A 300 -0.14 -4.04 40.25
N CYS A 301 0.01 -3.16 39.27
CA CYS A 301 0.38 -1.76 39.48
C CYS A 301 -0.88 -0.96 39.83
N GLN A 302 -0.94 -0.42 41.04
CA GLN A 302 -2.11 0.29 41.55
C GLN A 302 -2.23 1.66 40.86
N LEU A 303 -3.30 1.86 40.08
CA LEU A 303 -3.50 3.07 39.29
C LEU A 303 -3.56 4.31 40.19
N ILE A 304 -2.76 5.32 39.84
CA ILE A 304 -2.77 6.65 40.49
C ILE A 304 -3.51 7.64 39.59
N SER A 305 -3.14 7.73 38.32
CA SER A 305 -3.79 8.60 37.36
C SER A 305 -3.61 8.10 35.93
N ILE A 306 -4.54 8.50 35.06
CA ILE A 306 -4.46 8.25 33.63
C ILE A 306 -5.07 9.43 32.88
N ASN A 307 -4.45 9.78 31.76
CA ASN A 307 -5.00 10.65 30.73
C ASN A 307 -4.61 10.08 29.36
N SER A 308 -4.88 10.82 28.28
CA SER A 308 -4.62 10.33 26.93
C SER A 308 -3.15 10.07 26.61
N THR A 309 -2.20 10.63 27.36
CA THR A 309 -0.76 10.51 27.10
C THR A 309 0.08 9.92 28.24
N HIS A 310 -0.45 9.92 29.46
CA HIS A 310 0.25 9.46 30.67
C HIS A 310 -0.61 8.49 31.46
N LEU A 311 0.01 7.43 31.96
CA LEU A 311 -0.54 6.53 32.96
C LEU A 311 0.48 6.41 34.09
N ILE A 312 0.09 6.81 35.30
CA ILE A 312 0.91 6.70 36.50
C ILE A 312 0.28 5.66 37.42
N CYS A 313 1.09 4.72 37.89
CA CYS A 313 0.67 3.69 38.84
C CYS A 313 1.79 3.42 39.86
N SER A 314 1.45 2.80 40.99
CA SER A 314 2.43 2.38 42.00
C SER A 314 2.60 0.87 42.06
N ILE A 315 3.84 0.43 42.20
CA ILE A 315 4.20 -0.98 42.32
C ILE A 315 5.08 -1.20 43.55
N GLY A 316 5.00 -2.41 44.11
CA GLY A 316 5.83 -2.83 45.23
C GLY A 316 7.29 -3.09 44.83
N LYS A 317 8.05 -3.54 45.84
CA LYS A 317 9.44 -3.97 45.71
C LYS A 317 9.58 -5.05 44.61
N GLY A 318 10.68 -5.00 43.86
CA GLY A 318 11.01 -6.00 42.85
C GLY A 318 12.44 -5.85 42.35
N SER A 319 12.79 -6.60 41.30
CA SER A 319 14.14 -6.57 40.71
C SER A 319 14.13 -7.15 39.31
N GLY A 320 15.03 -6.68 38.45
CA GLY A 320 15.22 -7.22 37.10
C GLY A 320 14.20 -6.72 36.07
N ILE A 321 14.14 -7.43 34.95
CA ILE A 321 13.35 -7.07 33.76
C ILE A 321 12.01 -7.83 33.79
N HIS A 322 10.93 -7.13 33.48
CA HIS A 322 9.57 -7.65 33.45
C HIS A 322 8.79 -7.20 32.22
N ASP A 323 7.81 -8.02 31.86
CA ASP A 323 6.78 -7.67 30.89
C ASP A 323 5.77 -6.72 31.50
N ILE A 324 5.11 -5.92 30.66
CA ILE A 324 4.03 -5.01 31.05
C ILE A 324 2.77 -5.41 30.28
N THR A 325 1.63 -5.46 30.96
CA THR A 325 0.32 -5.48 30.31
C THR A 325 -0.48 -4.27 30.78
N VAL A 326 -0.98 -3.48 29.84
CA VAL A 326 -1.89 -2.36 30.10
C VAL A 326 -3.22 -2.66 29.45
N LYS A 327 -4.30 -2.63 30.23
CA LYS A 327 -5.67 -2.72 29.72
C LYS A 327 -6.39 -1.44 30.06
N VAL A 328 -7.05 -0.83 29.08
CA VAL A 328 -7.94 0.32 29.25
C VAL A 328 -9.24 0.00 28.55
N ASN A 329 -10.33 -0.10 29.31
CA ASN A 329 -11.63 -0.56 28.83
C ASN A 329 -11.50 -1.93 28.13
N SER A 330 -11.93 -2.04 26.87
CA SER A 330 -11.82 -3.28 26.08
C SER A 330 -10.48 -3.44 25.36
N LYS A 331 -9.58 -2.45 25.44
CA LYS A 331 -8.31 -2.45 24.72
C LYS A 331 -7.18 -2.93 25.60
N SER A 332 -6.21 -3.61 24.99
CA SER A 332 -5.03 -4.11 25.68
C SER A 332 -3.77 -3.85 24.88
N TRP A 333 -2.69 -3.59 25.61
CA TRP A 333 -1.34 -3.51 25.09
C TRP A 333 -0.43 -4.41 25.92
N PHE A 334 0.46 -5.13 25.24
CA PHE A 334 1.47 -5.99 25.86
C PHE A 334 2.87 -5.54 25.43
N GLY A 335 3.78 -5.48 26.40
CA GLY A 335 5.18 -5.13 26.17
C GLY A 335 6.10 -6.15 26.81
N GLN A 336 6.73 -6.98 25.98
CA GLN A 336 7.72 -7.96 26.43
C GLN A 336 9.02 -7.27 26.87
N SER A 337 9.51 -7.58 28.07
CA SER A 337 10.76 -7.05 28.63
C SER A 337 10.84 -5.52 28.63
N ARG A 338 9.70 -4.84 28.82
CA ARG A 338 9.59 -3.37 28.70
C ARG A 338 9.78 -2.61 30.01
N PHE A 339 9.98 -3.28 31.14
CA PHE A 339 10.19 -2.67 32.44
C PHE A 339 11.45 -3.24 33.10
N GLU A 340 12.35 -2.39 33.59
CA GLU A 340 13.50 -2.82 34.41
C GLU A 340 13.57 -1.99 35.68
N TYR A 341 13.60 -2.66 36.84
CA TYR A 341 13.81 -1.97 38.11
C TYR A 341 15.18 -1.30 38.18
N SER A 342 15.19 -0.02 38.55
CA SER A 342 16.43 0.74 38.72
C SER A 342 17.13 0.39 40.03
N LYS A 343 18.43 0.09 39.96
CA LYS A 343 19.27 -0.14 41.13
C LYS A 343 19.65 1.18 41.79
N ILE A 344 19.72 1.18 43.12
CA ILE A 344 20.28 2.31 43.86
C ILE A 344 21.80 2.29 43.70
N SER A 345 22.34 3.23 42.93
CA SER A 345 23.78 3.51 42.86
C SER A 345 24.12 4.64 43.84
N VAL A 346 24.67 4.27 45.00
CA VAL A 346 25.29 5.24 45.91
C VAL A 346 26.73 5.48 45.46
N THR A 347 26.96 6.57 44.74
CA THR A 347 28.33 7.06 44.52
C THR A 347 28.74 7.82 45.76
N ILE A 348 29.62 7.23 46.59
CA ILE A 348 30.24 7.96 47.69
C ILE A 348 31.27 8.90 47.05
N GLU A 349 30.95 10.20 46.93
CA GLU A 349 31.98 11.18 46.64
C GLU A 349 33.00 11.17 47.80
N PRO A 350 34.32 11.05 47.51
CA PRO A 350 35.32 11.15 48.55
C PRO A 350 35.20 12.51 49.24
N PRO A 351 35.40 12.60 50.57
CA PRO A 351 35.28 13.85 51.29
C PRO A 351 36.21 14.90 50.68
N SER A 352 35.62 15.97 50.14
CA SER A 352 36.35 17.15 49.71
C SER A 352 37.00 17.78 50.93
N VAL A 353 38.30 17.51 51.12
CA VAL A 353 39.13 18.13 52.16
C VAL A 353 39.13 19.63 51.89
N THR A 354 38.36 20.37 52.67
CA THR A 354 38.42 21.83 52.70
C THR A 354 39.46 22.21 53.75
N PRO A 355 40.60 22.84 53.40
CA PRO A 355 41.58 23.25 54.39
C PRO A 355 41.00 24.34 55.30
N SER A 356 41.18 24.13 56.60
CA SER A 356 40.77 25.00 57.71
C SER A 356 41.25 26.44 57.55
N GLN A 357 40.37 27.39 57.87
CA GLN A 357 40.66 28.82 57.93
C GLN A 357 41.66 29.17 59.04
N GLN A 358 42.63 30.02 58.70
CA GLN A 358 43.29 30.93 59.64
C GLN A 358 43.11 32.38 59.14
N GLN A 359 42.93 33.26 60.11
CA GLN A 359 42.32 34.58 60.05
C GLN A 359 43.38 35.68 59.86
N GLN A 360 43.16 36.65 58.95
CA GLN A 360 43.71 38.00 59.08
C GLN A 360 42.90 39.05 58.28
N ASP A 361 42.83 40.23 58.88
CA ASP A 361 41.91 41.39 58.75
C ASP A 361 42.01 42.26 57.44
N PRO A 362 41.12 43.28 57.24
CA PRO A 362 40.70 43.88 55.95
C PRO A 362 41.37 45.24 55.63
N PRO A 363 40.88 46.14 54.71
CA PRO A 363 40.29 46.04 53.35
C PRO A 363 41.08 46.88 52.30
N LYS A 364 40.77 46.80 50.98
CA LYS A 364 40.73 47.99 50.08
C LYS A 364 40.17 47.74 48.67
N ILE A 365 39.47 48.79 48.21
CA ILE A 365 38.81 49.04 46.93
C ILE A 365 39.85 49.38 45.84
N GLU A 366 39.61 49.04 44.56
CA GLU A 366 39.40 49.97 43.41
C GLU A 366 39.80 49.41 42.01
N ASN A 367 38.83 49.52 41.07
CA ASN A 367 38.84 49.73 39.60
C ASN A 367 39.97 49.16 38.69
N THR A 368 39.66 48.64 37.48
CA THR A 368 39.29 49.47 36.32
C THR A 368 38.90 48.65 35.06
N ASN A 369 38.06 49.30 34.23
CA ASN A 369 37.86 49.19 32.77
C ASN A 369 36.97 48.04 32.24
N ASN A 370 35.68 48.27 31.94
CA ASN A 370 35.04 49.17 30.95
C ASN A 370 35.02 48.61 29.51
N SER A 371 33.85 48.14 29.08
CA SER A 371 33.25 48.56 27.80
C SER A 371 31.72 48.48 27.89
N ASP A 372 31.16 49.58 28.39
CA ASP A 372 29.98 50.28 27.85
C ASP A 372 29.82 50.06 26.32
N LYS A 373 28.63 49.97 25.68
CA LYS A 373 27.40 50.76 25.88
C LYS A 373 26.27 50.23 24.97
N LYS A 374 25.05 50.23 25.53
CA LYS A 374 23.80 50.90 25.08
C LYS A 374 23.36 50.80 23.60
N ALA A 375 22.07 50.83 23.23
CA ALA A 375 20.76 50.76 23.87
C ALA A 375 19.70 51.08 22.79
N LEU A 376 18.46 50.61 22.99
CA LEU A 376 17.17 51.17 22.50
C LEU A 376 16.95 51.27 20.96
N SER A 377 15.77 51.10 20.37
CA SER A 377 14.44 51.58 20.78
C SER A 377 13.29 50.90 19.99
N LYS A 378 12.07 51.39 20.27
CA LYS A 378 10.72 50.93 19.90
C LYS A 378 10.34 51.04 18.41
N GLY A 379 9.55 50.07 17.95
CA GLY A 379 8.31 50.25 17.16
C GLY A 379 8.41 50.40 15.64
N VAL A 380 7.58 49.62 14.91
CA VAL A 380 6.59 50.07 13.89
C VAL A 380 6.03 48.85 13.13
N ILE A 381 4.73 48.92 12.86
CA ILE A 381 3.82 48.01 12.16
C ILE A 381 3.99 48.11 10.63
N ALA A 382 3.93 47.00 9.88
CA ALA A 382 3.18 46.80 8.61
C ALA A 382 3.76 45.69 7.68
N GLY A 383 2.86 44.87 7.10
CA GLY A 383 3.08 43.94 5.97
C GLY A 383 3.64 42.58 6.40
N ILE A 384 3.00 41.42 6.19
CA ILE A 384 2.51 40.89 4.91
C ILE A 384 1.25 40.03 5.17
N ALA A 385 0.13 40.44 4.59
CA ALA A 385 -1.04 39.62 4.37
C ALA A 385 -1.10 39.28 2.87
N ALA A 386 -0.60 38.11 2.49
CA ALA A 386 -0.89 37.42 1.22
C ALA A 386 -0.23 36.03 1.29
N GLY A 387 -1.01 34.98 1.56
CA GLY A 387 -0.48 33.61 1.52
C GLY A 387 -1.26 32.54 2.29
N ALA A 388 -2.26 32.88 3.09
CA ALA A 388 -3.01 31.90 3.90
C ALA A 388 -4.33 31.41 3.26
N GLY A 389 -4.75 31.99 2.12
CA GLY A 389 -6.07 31.73 1.52
C GLY A 389 -6.17 30.51 0.60
N ALA A 390 -5.06 30.02 0.03
CA ALA A 390 -5.09 28.91 -0.93
C ALA A 390 -4.88 27.53 -0.28
N ILE A 391 -4.18 27.48 0.85
CA ILE A 391 -3.85 26.22 1.54
C ILE A 391 -5.04 25.72 2.40
N LEU A 392 -5.89 26.64 2.88
CA LEU A 392 -7.07 26.26 3.66
C LEU A 392 -8.19 25.67 2.81
N LEU A 393 -8.37 26.13 1.56
CA LEU A 393 -9.41 25.62 0.66
C LEU A 393 -9.08 24.22 0.11
N ALA A 394 -7.80 23.94 -0.19
CA ALA A 394 -7.37 22.60 -0.61
C ALA A 394 -7.58 21.57 0.52
N ALA A 395 -7.22 21.90 1.76
CA ALA A 395 -7.38 20.99 2.90
C ALA A 395 -8.85 20.66 3.21
N ILE A 396 -9.76 21.65 3.06
CA ILE A 396 -11.20 21.47 3.29
C ILE A 396 -11.85 20.61 2.19
N PHE A 397 -11.43 20.77 0.92
CA PHE A 397 -11.92 19.91 -0.17
C PHE A 397 -11.46 18.46 -0.03
N THR A 398 -10.20 18.22 0.37
CA THR A 398 -9.70 16.85 0.56
C THR A 398 -10.37 16.15 1.75
N THR A 399 -10.61 16.84 2.85
CA THR A 399 -11.32 16.27 4.02
C THR A 399 -12.81 16.04 3.74
N TRP A 400 -13.47 16.91 2.97
CA TRP A 400 -14.85 16.69 2.54
C TRP A 400 -14.98 15.50 1.58
N TYR A 401 -14.04 15.35 0.64
CA TYR A 401 -14.02 14.24 -0.32
C TYR A 401 -13.77 12.88 0.37
N ILE A 402 -12.83 12.83 1.33
CA ILE A 402 -12.54 11.62 2.11
C ILE A 402 -13.72 11.24 3.01
N LYS A 403 -14.35 12.21 3.70
CA LYS A 403 -15.51 11.95 4.55
C LYS A 403 -16.72 11.43 3.76
N LYS A 404 -17.00 12.02 2.60
CA LYS A 404 -18.09 11.55 1.71
C LYS A 404 -17.84 10.14 1.16
N ARG A 405 -16.57 9.74 0.99
CA ARG A 405 -16.19 8.38 0.55
C ARG A 405 -16.39 7.35 1.67
N PHE A 406 -16.05 7.70 2.92
CA PHE A 406 -16.28 6.83 4.08
C PHE A 406 -17.77 6.64 4.40
N ASP A 407 -18.55 7.72 4.38
CA ASP A 407 -20.00 7.65 4.68
C ASP A 407 -20.75 6.78 3.64
N ASN A 408 -20.30 6.75 2.38
CA ASN A 408 -20.88 5.89 1.34
C ASN A 408 -20.51 4.39 1.51
N ILE A 409 -19.32 4.08 2.02
CA ILE A 409 -18.88 2.70 2.26
C ILE A 409 -19.65 2.09 3.45
N GLU A 410 -19.83 2.86 4.52
CA GLU A 410 -20.68 2.48 5.65
C GLU A 410 -22.13 2.25 5.22
N HIS A 411 -22.70 3.14 4.39
CA HIS A 411 -24.07 2.99 3.91
C HIS A 411 -24.28 1.77 2.99
N LEU A 412 -23.25 1.35 2.23
CA LEU A 412 -23.28 0.14 1.42
C LEU A 412 -23.15 -1.13 2.27
N ARG A 413 -22.34 -1.11 3.34
CA ARG A 413 -22.20 -2.22 4.30
C ARG A 413 -23.50 -2.46 5.06
N VAL A 414 -24.15 -1.40 5.55
CA VAL A 414 -25.44 -1.49 6.23
C VAL A 414 -26.54 -1.99 5.29
N LYS A 415 -26.55 -1.57 4.01
CA LYS A 415 -27.55 -2.03 3.04
C LYS A 415 -27.41 -3.52 2.72
N LYS A 416 -26.18 -4.03 2.54
CA LYS A 416 -25.92 -5.48 2.36
C LYS A 416 -26.28 -6.30 3.60
N LEU A 417 -26.05 -5.78 4.80
CA LEU A 417 -26.43 -6.45 6.04
C LEU A 417 -27.96 -6.55 6.18
N VAL A 418 -28.69 -5.50 5.81
CA VAL A 418 -30.16 -5.47 5.84
C VAL A 418 -30.78 -6.38 4.78
N GLU A 419 -30.17 -6.51 3.60
CA GLU A 419 -30.61 -7.46 2.56
C GLU A 419 -30.35 -8.91 2.98
N SER A 420 -29.19 -9.21 3.60
CA SER A 420 -28.87 -10.53 4.17
C SER A 420 -29.81 -10.96 5.30
N ILE A 421 -30.33 -10.02 6.11
CA ILE A 421 -31.27 -10.33 7.19
C ILE A 421 -32.68 -10.60 6.63
N LYS A 422 -33.07 -9.98 5.51
CA LYS A 422 -34.37 -10.21 4.89
C LYS A 422 -34.48 -11.57 4.19
N ASP A 423 -33.39 -12.08 3.64
CA ASP A 423 -33.39 -13.40 3.01
C ASP A 423 -33.51 -14.53 4.05
N GLN A 424 -33.03 -14.33 5.28
CA GLN A 424 -33.15 -15.31 6.38
C GLN A 424 -34.52 -15.34 7.07
N GLU A 425 -35.41 -14.38 6.81
CA GLU A 425 -36.79 -14.39 7.32
C GLU A 425 -37.80 -14.93 6.27
N SER A 426 -37.32 -15.41 5.12
CA SER A 426 -38.16 -15.91 4.01
C SER A 426 -38.01 -17.40 3.67
N GLU A 427 -37.25 -18.16 4.46
CA GLU A 427 -37.29 -19.63 4.55
C GLU A 427 -38.02 -20.07 5.82
#